data_AF-A0A969Z527-F1
#
_entry.id   AF-A0A969Z527-F1
#
_cell.length_a   1.000
_cell.length_b   1.000
_cell.length_c   1.000
_cell.angle_alpha   90.00
_cell.angle_beta   90.00
_cell.angle_gamma   90.00
#
_symmetry.space_group_name_H-M   'P 1'
#
loop_
_entity.id
_entity.type
_entity.pdbx_description
1 polymer ?
#
loop_
_entity_poly.entity_id
_entity_poly.type
_entity_poly.pdbx_seq_one_letter_code
_entity_poly.pdbx_strand_id
1 'polypeptide(L)'
;MKSIKKIFLGISIVFLLTLVINYSWRFIHYYRLEQSSKKRDRFLIAVLIDTRNLVVSGSGLYRISNNEYIYKGQVDNNYLLYSGYLWRIIKVDKDGNVKLITDDIVESEWPIGKYNYEINYDYTNVFKETVKAKVGLLSVSDLFINEYEEYALLTLTNEFDETIFTVFKDGRLYADSIKKPLRIRPSLCLDINLKIVEGNGTIDKPFVLTRG
;
A
#
# COMPACT_ATOMS: atom_id res chain seq x y z
N MET A 1 28.47 64.25 -29.63
CA MET A 1 28.66 63.32 -28.49
C MET A 1 27.48 63.27 -27.50
N LYS A 2 26.83 64.39 -27.12
CA LYS A 2 25.69 64.40 -26.17
C LYS A 2 24.41 63.67 -26.67
N SER A 3 24.04 63.75 -27.96
CA SER A 3 22.84 63.05 -28.48
C SER A 3 22.99 61.53 -28.51
N ILE A 4 24.17 61.01 -28.87
CA ILE A 4 24.44 59.56 -28.90
C ILE A 4 24.31 58.96 -27.50
N LYS A 5 24.79 59.67 -26.46
CA LYS A 5 24.63 59.25 -25.05
C LYS A 5 23.16 59.17 -24.62
N LYS A 6 22.31 60.11 -25.07
CA LYS A 6 20.86 60.10 -24.78
C LYS A 6 20.15 58.94 -25.48
N ILE A 7 20.50 58.65 -26.73
CA ILE A 7 19.95 57.52 -27.50
C ILE A 7 20.36 56.19 -26.86
N PHE A 8 21.63 56.02 -26.53
CA PHE A 8 22.15 54.83 -25.85
C PHE A 8 21.49 54.59 -24.48
N LEU A 9 21.25 55.67 -23.72
CA LEU A 9 20.53 55.61 -22.45
C LEU A 9 19.08 55.14 -22.66
N GLY A 10 18.38 55.67 -23.66
CA GLY A 10 17.02 55.24 -24.00
C GLY A 10 16.94 53.77 -24.38
N ILE A 11 17.86 53.30 -25.23
CA ILE A 11 17.93 51.88 -25.63
C ILE A 11 18.23 50.97 -24.43
N SER A 12 19.16 51.38 -23.56
CA SER A 12 19.47 50.63 -22.34
C SER A 12 18.28 50.50 -21.39
N ILE A 13 17.46 51.55 -21.26
CA ILE A 13 16.23 51.53 -20.45
C ILE A 13 15.21 50.55 -21.04
N VAL A 14 14.99 50.59 -22.36
CA VAL A 14 14.07 49.65 -23.03
C VAL A 14 14.55 48.21 -22.86
N PHE A 15 15.85 47.96 -23.02
CA PHE A 15 16.44 46.64 -22.81
C PHE A 15 16.21 46.14 -21.36
N LEU A 16 16.48 46.97 -20.36
CA LEU A 16 16.24 46.62 -18.95
C LEU A 16 14.76 46.35 -18.67
N LEU A 17 13.84 47.14 -19.23
CA LEU A 17 12.40 46.91 -19.09
C LEU A 17 11.97 45.57 -19.71
N THR A 18 12.51 45.20 -20.87
CA THR A 18 12.20 43.90 -21.49
C THR A 18 12.68 42.72 -20.64
N LEU A 19 13.85 42.83 -20.01
CA LEU A 19 14.33 41.82 -19.07
C LEU A 19 13.41 41.73 -17.85
N VAL A 20 13.07 42.87 -17.23
CA VAL A 20 12.19 42.89 -16.05
C VAL A 20 10.83 42.25 -16.37
N ILE A 21 10.19 42.63 -17.48
CA ILE A 21 8.89 42.06 -17.86
C ILE A 21 8.99 40.54 -18.08
N ASN A 22 10.01 40.08 -18.81
CA ASN A 22 10.18 38.66 -19.13
C ASN A 22 10.46 37.84 -17.87
N TYR A 23 11.41 38.28 -17.04
CA TYR A 23 11.77 37.58 -15.80
C TYR A 23 10.67 37.66 -14.73
N SER A 24 9.95 38.78 -14.61
CA SER A 24 8.80 38.88 -13.70
C SER A 24 7.65 37.96 -14.13
N TRP A 25 7.33 37.88 -15.42
CA TRP A 25 6.33 36.94 -15.92
C TRP A 25 6.75 35.49 -15.67
N ARG A 26 8.00 35.15 -15.98
CA ARG A 26 8.58 33.82 -15.77
C ARG A 26 8.60 33.45 -14.28
N PHE A 27 8.92 34.40 -13.40
CA PHE A 27 8.85 34.23 -11.95
C PHE A 27 7.41 33.93 -11.49
N ILE A 28 6.42 34.72 -11.91
CA ILE A 28 5.01 34.47 -11.56
C ILE A 28 4.53 33.11 -12.09
N HIS A 29 4.93 32.74 -13.31
CA HIS A 29 4.57 31.47 -13.92
C HIS A 29 5.12 30.28 -13.11
N TYR A 30 6.42 30.27 -12.80
CA TYR A 30 7.01 29.18 -12.01
C TYR A 30 6.55 29.18 -10.55
N TYR A 31 6.37 30.35 -9.95
CA TYR A 31 5.81 30.46 -8.60
C TYR A 31 4.40 29.89 -8.52
N ARG A 32 3.56 30.11 -9.54
CA ARG A 32 2.23 29.48 -9.64
C ARG A 32 2.31 27.98 -9.88
N LEU A 33 3.24 27.49 -10.69
CA LEU A 33 3.43 26.05 -10.91
C LEU A 33 3.81 25.34 -9.61
N GLU A 34 4.76 25.90 -8.85
CA GLU A 34 5.22 25.37 -7.56
C GLU A 34 4.13 25.44 -6.46
N GLN A 35 3.27 26.46 -6.48
CA GLN A 35 2.11 26.49 -5.58
C GLN A 35 0.97 25.57 -6.02
N SER A 36 0.74 25.41 -7.32
CA SER A 36 -0.27 24.45 -7.82
C SER A 36 0.13 23.00 -7.52
N SER A 37 1.43 22.72 -7.46
CA SER A 37 1.97 21.41 -7.06
C SER A 37 1.98 21.20 -5.55
N LYS A 38 1.94 22.27 -4.73
CA LYS A 38 1.58 22.19 -3.30
C LYS A 38 0.11 21.81 -3.16
N LYS A 39 -0.17 20.53 -3.42
CA LYS A 39 -1.40 19.84 -3.09
C LYS A 39 -1.71 20.15 -1.63
N ARG A 40 -2.86 20.79 -1.37
CA ARG A 40 -3.34 21.04 -0.01
C ARG A 40 -3.31 19.72 0.76
N ASP A 41 -2.52 19.65 1.82
CA ASP A 41 -2.42 18.49 2.70
C ASP A 41 -3.80 18.24 3.33
N ARG A 42 -4.56 17.35 2.70
CA ARG A 42 -5.83 16.85 3.23
C ARG A 42 -5.58 15.44 3.65
N PHE A 43 -5.88 15.13 4.92
CA PHE A 43 -5.94 13.76 5.37
C PHE A 43 -6.92 12.98 4.48
N LEU A 44 -6.55 11.76 4.10
CA LEU A 44 -7.38 10.87 3.27
C LEU A 44 -8.81 10.80 3.81
N ILE A 45 -8.95 10.68 5.13
CA ILE A 45 -10.22 10.60 5.83
C ILE A 45 -11.17 11.78 5.55
N ALA A 46 -10.63 13.00 5.47
CA ALA A 46 -11.41 14.21 5.21
C ALA A 46 -11.93 14.26 3.76
N VAL A 47 -11.29 13.54 2.84
CA VAL A 47 -11.73 13.40 1.46
C VAL A 47 -12.76 12.27 1.33
N LEU A 48 -12.55 11.17 2.06
CA LEU A 48 -13.45 10.00 2.01
C LEU A 48 -14.79 10.26 2.70
N ILE A 49 -14.80 11.00 3.81
CA ILE A 49 -16.00 11.32 4.59
C ILE A 49 -16.47 12.73 4.24
N ASP A 50 -16.89 12.91 3.00
CA ASP A 50 -17.64 14.10 2.60
C ASP A 50 -19.13 13.82 2.81
N THR A 51 -19.77 14.53 3.75
CA THR A 51 -21.19 14.32 4.08
C THR A 51 -22.12 14.53 2.87
N ARG A 52 -21.65 15.25 1.84
CA ARG A 52 -22.37 15.42 0.57
C ARG A 52 -22.50 14.15 -0.25
N ASN A 53 -21.65 13.15 0.00
CA ASN A 53 -21.66 11.87 -0.70
C ASN A 53 -22.50 10.80 0.00
N LEU A 54 -23.16 11.15 1.13
CA LEU A 54 -23.99 10.22 1.88
C LEU A 54 -25.29 9.94 1.14
N VAL A 55 -25.62 8.66 1.04
CA VAL A 55 -26.88 8.17 0.48
C VAL A 55 -27.69 7.45 1.55
N VAL A 56 -29.01 7.46 1.39
CA VAL A 56 -29.96 6.73 2.26
C VAL A 56 -30.61 5.53 1.56
N SER A 57 -30.43 5.40 0.24
CA SER A 57 -30.89 4.27 -0.56
C SER A 57 -30.04 4.11 -1.84
N GLY A 58 -30.02 2.93 -2.44
CA GLY A 58 -29.22 2.64 -3.64
C GLY A 58 -27.73 2.36 -3.37
N SER A 59 -26.89 2.56 -4.38
CA SER A 59 -25.43 2.40 -4.24
C SER A 59 -24.80 3.71 -3.75
N GLY A 60 -23.80 3.64 -2.86
CA GLY A 60 -23.07 4.82 -2.38
C GLY A 60 -22.49 4.67 -0.97
N LEU A 61 -22.11 5.81 -0.39
CA LEU A 61 -21.57 5.88 0.97
C LEU A 61 -22.70 6.01 2.00
N TYR A 62 -22.73 5.11 2.96
CA TYR A 62 -23.70 5.12 4.05
C TYR A 62 -23.00 5.44 5.36
N ARG A 63 -23.65 6.22 6.21
CA ARG A 63 -23.27 6.34 7.63
C ARG A 63 -23.98 5.24 8.42
N ILE A 64 -23.21 4.37 9.08
CA ILE A 64 -23.76 3.30 9.92
C ILE A 64 -24.00 3.79 11.35
N SER A 65 -23.03 4.53 11.89
CA SER A 65 -23.07 5.03 13.27
C SER A 65 -22.32 6.37 13.35
N ASN A 66 -22.09 6.89 14.55
CA ASN A 66 -21.28 8.11 14.70
C ASN A 66 -19.85 7.83 14.22
N ASN A 67 -19.42 8.58 13.20
CA ASN A 67 -18.11 8.49 12.58
C ASN A 67 -17.76 7.14 11.92
N GLU A 68 -18.76 6.32 11.58
CA GLU A 68 -18.55 5.04 10.90
C GLU A 68 -19.31 5.00 9.57
N TYR A 69 -18.61 4.62 8.51
CA TYR A 69 -19.11 4.72 7.14
C TYR A 69 -18.82 3.46 6.33
N ILE A 70 -19.73 3.07 5.44
CA ILE A 70 -19.57 1.89 4.57
C ILE A 70 -20.01 2.21 3.15
N TYR A 71 -19.27 1.71 2.17
CA TYR A 71 -19.70 1.73 0.78
C TYR A 71 -20.56 0.50 0.47
N LYS A 72 -21.71 0.70 -0.18
CA LYS A 72 -22.62 -0.38 -0.58
C LYS A 72 -22.99 -0.26 -2.05
N GLY A 73 -23.18 -1.42 -2.70
CA GLY A 73 -23.59 -1.50 -4.10
C GLY A 73 -22.47 -1.20 -5.08
N GLN A 74 -22.85 -0.85 -6.31
CA GLN A 74 -21.91 -0.50 -7.39
C GLN A 74 -21.51 0.97 -7.22
N VAL A 75 -20.32 1.21 -6.69
CA VAL A 75 -19.75 2.54 -6.46
C VAL A 75 -18.46 2.67 -7.28
N ASP A 76 -18.31 3.79 -7.97
CA ASP A 76 -17.20 4.09 -8.88
C ASP A 76 -16.21 5.12 -8.31
N ASN A 77 -16.58 5.83 -7.25
CA ASN A 77 -15.78 6.89 -6.61
C ASN A 77 -15.13 6.48 -5.28
N ASN A 78 -14.92 5.19 -5.04
CA ASN A 78 -14.36 4.64 -3.79
C ASN A 78 -13.05 3.87 -4.01
N TYR A 79 -12.16 4.38 -4.86
CA TYR A 79 -10.89 3.74 -5.16
C TYR A 79 -9.71 4.59 -4.71
N LEU A 80 -8.62 3.93 -4.30
CA LEU A 80 -7.32 4.56 -4.08
C LEU A 80 -6.22 3.70 -4.71
N LEU A 81 -5.16 4.35 -5.18
CA LEU A 81 -3.96 3.68 -5.64
C LEU A 81 -2.92 3.70 -4.51
N TYR A 82 -2.47 2.53 -4.08
CA TYR A 82 -1.48 2.40 -3.02
C TYR A 82 -0.56 1.21 -3.29
N SER A 83 0.76 1.46 -3.21
CA SER A 83 1.81 0.47 -3.47
C SER A 83 1.70 -0.20 -4.85
N GLY A 84 1.32 0.57 -5.87
CA GLY A 84 1.15 0.07 -7.25
C GLY A 84 -0.15 -0.69 -7.52
N TYR A 85 -0.99 -0.88 -6.50
CA TYR A 85 -2.26 -1.61 -6.59
C TYR A 85 -3.46 -0.70 -6.47
N LEU A 86 -4.52 -1.01 -7.23
CA LEU A 86 -5.80 -0.35 -7.11
C LEU A 86 -6.61 -1.03 -6.00
N TRP A 87 -6.96 -0.25 -5.00
CA TRP A 87 -7.73 -0.68 -3.84
C TRP A 87 -9.11 -0.07 -3.88
N ARG A 88 -10.13 -0.87 -3.61
CA ARG A 88 -11.49 -0.42 -3.36
C ARG A 88 -11.70 -0.24 -1.87
N ILE A 89 -12.21 0.92 -1.50
CA ILE A 89 -12.54 1.29 -0.13
C ILE A 89 -13.89 0.68 0.23
N ILE A 90 -13.93 -0.12 1.29
CA ILE A 90 -15.16 -0.76 1.75
C ILE A 90 -15.77 -0.05 2.96
N LYS A 91 -14.94 0.44 3.88
CA LYS A 91 -15.40 0.94 5.17
C LYS A 91 -14.41 1.93 5.76
N VAL A 92 -14.93 2.90 6.48
CA VAL A 92 -14.20 3.65 7.50
C VAL A 92 -14.78 3.30 8.86
N ASP A 93 -13.94 2.86 9.79
CA ASP A 93 -14.38 2.62 11.16
C ASP A 93 -14.47 3.92 11.99
N LYS A 94 -14.99 3.79 13.22
CA LYS A 94 -15.19 4.89 14.17
C LYS A 94 -13.91 5.67 14.52
N ASP A 95 -12.76 5.02 14.38
CA ASP A 95 -11.44 5.57 14.74
C ASP A 95 -10.76 6.22 13.51
N GLY A 96 -11.42 6.19 12.36
CA GLY A 96 -10.94 6.76 11.10
C GLY A 96 -10.06 5.82 10.29
N ASN A 97 -9.93 4.54 10.67
CA ASN A 97 -9.19 3.57 9.88
C ASN A 97 -9.99 3.15 8.66
N VAL A 98 -9.29 2.94 7.55
CA VAL A 98 -9.89 2.60 6.26
C VAL A 98 -9.66 1.12 5.96
N LYS A 99 -10.75 0.40 5.70
CA LYS A 99 -10.70 -0.99 5.21
C LYS A 99 -10.76 -1.00 3.69
N LEU A 100 -9.90 -1.81 3.09
CA LEU A 100 -9.70 -1.91 1.66
C LEU A 100 -9.83 -3.35 1.19
N ILE A 101 -10.17 -3.52 -0.09
CA ILE A 101 -10.05 -4.78 -0.83
C ILE A 101 -9.36 -4.49 -2.16
N THR A 102 -8.71 -5.48 -2.75
CA THR A 102 -8.14 -5.38 -4.09
C THR A 102 -8.28 -6.70 -4.81
N ASP A 103 -8.47 -6.63 -6.13
CA ASP A 103 -8.44 -7.78 -7.01
C ASP A 103 -7.07 -7.96 -7.69
N ASP A 104 -6.17 -6.99 -7.52
CA ASP A 104 -4.91 -6.90 -8.27
C ASP A 104 -3.80 -7.84 -7.77
N ILE A 105 -4.00 -8.53 -6.64
CA ILE A 105 -3.04 -9.52 -6.14
C ILE A 105 -3.20 -10.81 -6.94
N VAL A 106 -2.08 -11.39 -7.34
CA VAL A 106 -2.06 -12.64 -8.13
C VAL A 106 -2.28 -13.85 -7.23
N GLU A 107 -2.95 -14.86 -7.77
CA GLU A 107 -3.09 -16.14 -7.11
C GLU A 107 -1.76 -16.91 -7.17
N SER A 108 -1.35 -17.48 -6.04
CA SER A 108 -0.15 -18.29 -5.92
C SER A 108 -0.47 -19.62 -5.27
N GLU A 109 0.37 -20.62 -5.54
CA GLU A 109 0.38 -21.87 -4.78
C GLU A 109 1.11 -21.64 -3.45
N TRP A 110 0.43 -21.96 -2.35
CA TRP A 110 0.94 -21.87 -1.00
C TRP A 110 1.14 -23.27 -0.43
N PRO A 111 2.32 -23.60 0.10
CA PRO A 111 2.61 -24.93 0.59
C PRO A 111 1.94 -25.19 1.95
N ILE A 112 1.20 -26.30 2.04
CA ILE A 112 0.43 -26.71 3.22
C ILE A 112 0.79 -28.11 3.73
N GLY A 113 1.76 -28.76 3.09
CA GLY A 113 2.13 -30.12 3.41
C GLY A 113 2.59 -30.31 4.85
N LYS A 114 2.63 -31.57 5.26
CA LYS A 114 2.88 -31.97 6.65
C LYS A 114 4.31 -31.70 7.10
N TYR A 115 4.46 -31.35 8.38
CA TYR A 115 5.75 -31.27 9.08
C TYR A 115 5.65 -31.94 10.45
N ASN A 116 6.19 -33.15 10.63
CA ASN A 116 6.03 -33.94 11.86
C ASN A 116 7.07 -35.07 11.99
N TYR A 117 6.96 -35.86 13.07
CA TYR A 117 7.87 -36.97 13.36
C TYR A 117 7.79 -38.14 12.36
N GLU A 118 6.64 -38.41 11.75
CA GLU A 118 6.45 -39.53 10.80
C GLU A 118 7.32 -39.35 9.54
N ILE A 119 7.57 -38.09 9.18
CA ILE A 119 8.44 -37.71 8.05
C ILE A 119 9.83 -37.25 8.51
N ASN A 120 10.22 -37.54 9.76
CA ASN A 120 11.48 -37.10 10.37
C ASN A 120 11.71 -35.58 10.33
N TYR A 121 10.64 -34.78 10.41
CA TYR A 121 10.71 -33.31 10.31
C TYR A 121 11.45 -32.82 9.06
N ASP A 122 11.33 -33.53 7.94
CA ASP A 122 11.87 -33.09 6.66
C ASP A 122 10.97 -32.00 6.05
N TYR A 123 11.41 -30.74 6.16
CA TYR A 123 10.68 -29.56 5.69
C TYR A 123 10.33 -29.59 4.20
N THR A 124 11.04 -30.39 3.39
CA THR A 124 10.75 -30.48 1.95
C THR A 124 9.39 -31.12 1.67
N ASN A 125 8.83 -31.87 2.63
CA ASN A 125 7.48 -32.44 2.52
C ASN A 125 6.38 -31.37 2.53
N VAL A 126 6.64 -30.19 3.06
CA VAL A 126 5.68 -29.07 3.07
C VAL A 126 5.29 -28.65 1.65
N PHE A 127 6.19 -28.84 0.67
CA PHE A 127 5.95 -28.54 -0.75
C PHE A 127 5.16 -29.61 -1.51
N LYS A 128 4.90 -30.78 -0.92
CA LYS A 128 4.19 -31.87 -1.61
C LYS A 128 2.69 -31.63 -1.78
N GLU A 129 2.14 -30.69 -1.01
CA GLU A 129 0.73 -30.31 -1.04
C GLU A 129 0.63 -28.79 -1.02
N THR A 130 -0.21 -28.25 -1.91
CA THR A 130 -0.38 -26.80 -2.07
C THR A 130 -1.86 -26.43 -2.16
N VAL A 131 -2.15 -25.18 -1.80
CA VAL A 131 -3.46 -24.55 -2.04
C VAL A 131 -3.26 -23.28 -2.87
N LYS A 132 -4.16 -23.02 -3.81
CA LYS A 132 -4.16 -21.77 -4.57
C LYS A 132 -4.93 -20.69 -3.82
N ALA A 133 -4.27 -19.57 -3.55
CA ALA A 133 -4.88 -18.40 -2.92
C ALA A 133 -4.15 -17.11 -3.31
N LYS A 134 -4.86 -15.98 -3.27
CA LYS A 134 -4.25 -14.64 -3.47
C LYS A 134 -3.47 -14.15 -2.25
N VAL A 135 -3.86 -14.59 -1.05
CA VAL A 135 -3.23 -14.24 0.23
C VAL A 135 -3.02 -15.52 1.02
N GLY A 136 -1.83 -15.72 1.55
CA GLY A 136 -1.47 -16.86 2.38
C GLY A 136 -0.83 -16.45 3.70
N LEU A 137 -0.37 -17.45 4.45
CA LEU A 137 0.55 -17.29 5.56
C LEU A 137 1.87 -17.97 5.19
N LEU A 138 2.95 -17.59 5.87
CA LEU A 138 4.21 -18.31 5.78
C LEU A 138 4.05 -19.76 6.24
N SER A 139 4.88 -20.64 5.72
CA SER A 139 4.98 -22.04 6.10
C SER A 139 6.27 -22.29 6.90
N VAL A 140 6.43 -23.49 7.46
CA VAL A 140 7.68 -23.89 8.13
C VAL A 140 8.90 -23.77 7.21
N SER A 141 8.73 -23.96 5.90
CA SER A 141 9.84 -23.80 4.94
C SER A 141 10.27 -22.35 4.71
N ASP A 142 9.50 -21.37 5.18
CA ASP A 142 9.82 -19.94 5.01
C ASP A 142 10.56 -19.34 6.22
N LEU A 143 10.79 -20.14 7.26
CA LEU A 143 11.40 -19.73 8.54
C LEU A 143 12.91 -19.48 8.47
N PHE A 144 13.43 -19.05 7.33
CA PHE A 144 14.84 -18.65 7.19
C PHE A 144 15.04 -17.12 7.33
N ILE A 145 13.95 -16.38 7.55
CA ILE A 145 13.97 -14.93 7.78
C ILE A 145 13.88 -14.68 9.30
N ASN A 146 14.99 -14.26 9.92
CA ASN A 146 15.21 -14.22 11.38
C ASN A 146 14.43 -13.14 12.16
N GLU A 147 13.30 -12.66 11.66
CA GLU A 147 12.46 -11.64 12.31
C GLU A 147 11.15 -12.27 12.81
N TYR A 148 11.23 -13.02 13.91
CA TYR A 148 10.08 -13.72 14.49
C TYR A 148 9.34 -12.85 15.51
N GLU A 149 8.07 -12.56 15.25
CA GLU A 149 7.18 -11.88 16.20
C GLU A 149 6.04 -12.78 16.71
N GLU A 150 6.24 -14.10 16.84
CA GLU A 150 5.15 -15.01 17.25
C GLU A 150 3.95 -14.99 16.30
N TYR A 151 3.91 -15.87 15.31
CA TYR A 151 2.81 -15.93 14.35
C TYR A 151 2.50 -17.34 13.86
N ALA A 152 1.26 -17.55 13.45
CA ALA A 152 0.80 -18.81 12.88
C ALA A 152 1.34 -19.03 11.46
N LEU A 153 1.60 -20.29 11.14
CA LEU A 153 2.08 -20.77 9.86
C LEU A 153 1.02 -21.60 9.16
N LEU A 154 1.04 -21.68 7.83
CA LEU A 154 0.07 -22.45 7.07
C LEU A 154 0.25 -23.98 7.20
N THR A 155 1.41 -24.42 7.67
CA THR A 155 1.79 -25.83 7.81
C THR A 155 0.94 -26.55 8.84
N LEU A 156 0.36 -27.68 8.44
CA LEU A 156 -0.49 -28.51 9.30
C LEU A 156 0.33 -29.29 10.35
N THR A 157 -0.23 -29.39 11.54
CA THR A 157 0.25 -30.29 12.60
C THR A 157 -0.54 -31.60 12.56
N ASN A 158 0.11 -32.73 12.78
CA ASN A 158 -0.58 -34.04 12.85
C ASN A 158 -0.88 -34.48 14.29
N GLU A 159 -0.43 -33.73 15.31
CA GLU A 159 -0.50 -34.19 16.70
C GLU A 159 -1.90 -34.05 17.29
N PHE A 160 -2.71 -33.09 16.83
CA PHE A 160 -4.09 -32.89 17.28
C PHE A 160 -4.94 -32.34 16.14
N ASP A 161 -6.16 -32.86 15.98
CA ASP A 161 -7.18 -32.19 15.18
C ASP A 161 -7.34 -30.75 15.74
N GLU A 162 -7.38 -29.74 14.87
CA GLU A 162 -7.52 -28.32 15.24
C GLU A 162 -6.24 -27.62 15.80
N THR A 163 -5.03 -28.11 15.51
CA THR A 163 -3.78 -27.37 15.80
C THR A 163 -3.02 -26.93 14.54
N ILE A 164 -2.28 -25.83 14.67
CA ILE A 164 -1.47 -25.21 13.63
C ILE A 164 -0.08 -24.86 14.19
N PHE A 165 0.95 -24.83 13.34
CA PHE A 165 2.27 -24.40 13.80
C PHE A 165 2.32 -22.89 14.07
N THR A 166 2.95 -22.51 15.17
CA THR A 166 3.34 -21.14 15.48
C THR A 166 4.86 -21.09 15.64
N VAL A 167 5.48 -20.01 15.16
CA VAL A 167 6.91 -19.75 15.39
C VAL A 167 7.07 -18.72 16.48
N PHE A 168 7.73 -19.04 17.59
CA PHE A 168 7.98 -18.12 18.69
C PHE A 168 9.16 -17.19 18.43
N LYS A 169 9.34 -16.18 19.29
CA LYS A 169 10.40 -15.16 19.16
C LYS A 169 11.83 -15.74 19.13
N ASP A 170 12.03 -16.92 19.71
CA ASP A 170 13.29 -17.65 19.71
C ASP A 170 13.48 -18.55 18.47
N GLY A 171 12.55 -18.49 17.52
CA GLY A 171 12.56 -19.30 16.29
C GLY A 171 12.02 -20.72 16.47
N ARG A 172 11.57 -21.10 17.67
CA ARG A 172 11.05 -22.46 17.92
C ARG A 172 9.62 -22.61 17.43
N LEU A 173 9.30 -23.82 16.99
CA LEU A 173 7.97 -24.21 16.55
C LEU A 173 7.16 -24.83 17.68
N TYR A 174 5.89 -24.46 17.76
CA TYR A 174 4.91 -25.04 18.68
C TYR A 174 3.63 -25.39 17.92
N ALA A 175 2.94 -26.44 18.37
CA ALA A 175 1.58 -26.74 17.92
C ALA A 175 0.59 -25.97 18.81
N ASP A 176 -0.10 -24.99 18.25
CA ASP A 176 -1.10 -24.19 18.95
C ASP A 176 -2.51 -24.47 18.43
N SER A 177 -3.49 -24.40 19.34
CA SER A 177 -4.90 -24.58 18.98
C SER A 177 -5.42 -23.41 18.15
N ILE A 178 -6.08 -23.72 17.03
CA ILE A 178 -6.77 -22.72 16.18
C ILE A 178 -7.94 -22.03 16.88
N LYS A 179 -8.37 -22.53 18.05
CA LYS A 179 -9.42 -21.91 18.89
C LYS A 179 -8.92 -20.70 19.68
N LYS A 180 -7.61 -20.51 19.80
CA LYS A 180 -7.00 -19.36 20.47
C LYS A 180 -6.84 -18.20 19.48
N PRO A 181 -6.79 -16.94 19.95
CA PRO A 181 -6.39 -15.83 19.11
C PRO A 181 -4.93 -16.02 18.68
N LEU A 182 -4.68 -16.15 17.39
CA LEU A 182 -3.35 -16.28 16.80
C LEU A 182 -2.98 -15.00 16.05
N ARG A 183 -1.73 -14.57 16.18
CA ARG A 183 -1.19 -13.52 15.31
C ARG A 183 -0.92 -14.12 13.94
N ILE A 184 -1.29 -13.38 12.90
CA ILE A 184 -1.06 -13.79 11.51
C ILE A 184 -0.10 -12.81 10.85
N ARG A 185 0.82 -13.33 10.05
CA ARG A 185 1.67 -12.54 9.16
C ARG A 185 1.23 -12.84 7.73
N PRO A 186 0.45 -11.94 7.09
CA PRO A 186 -0.01 -12.19 5.73
C PRO A 186 1.16 -12.21 4.76
N SER A 187 1.09 -13.11 3.79
CA SER A 187 2.03 -13.24 2.69
C SER A 187 1.28 -13.09 1.37
N LEU A 188 1.91 -12.42 0.41
CA LEU A 188 1.31 -12.01 -0.85
C LEU A 188 2.29 -12.35 -1.98
N CYS A 189 1.75 -12.73 -3.13
CA CYS A 189 2.53 -12.83 -4.36
C CYS A 189 2.27 -11.58 -5.21
N LEU A 190 3.32 -11.01 -5.79
CA LEU A 190 3.23 -9.81 -6.62
C LEU A 190 3.29 -10.19 -8.11
N ASP A 191 2.59 -9.43 -8.95
CA ASP A 191 2.62 -9.61 -10.40
C ASP A 191 4.04 -9.34 -10.96
N ILE A 192 4.47 -10.17 -11.92
CA ILE A 192 5.80 -10.06 -12.54
C ILE A 192 5.98 -8.78 -13.39
N ASN A 193 4.88 -8.14 -13.82
CA ASN A 193 4.89 -6.96 -14.68
C ASN A 193 5.02 -5.63 -13.90
N LEU A 194 5.37 -5.69 -12.61
CA LEU A 194 5.66 -4.50 -11.82
C LEU A 194 7.03 -3.92 -12.20
N LYS A 195 7.08 -2.59 -12.29
CA LYS A 195 8.31 -1.82 -12.52
C LYS A 195 8.76 -1.16 -11.24
N ILE A 196 10.06 -1.13 -11.00
CA ILE A 196 10.68 -0.36 -9.93
C ILE A 196 10.77 1.10 -10.39
N VAL A 197 10.21 2.01 -9.60
CA VAL A 197 10.28 3.46 -9.83
C VAL A 197 11.49 4.06 -9.11
N GLU A 198 11.72 3.62 -7.86
CA GLU A 198 12.81 4.06 -7.01
C GLU A 198 13.11 3.03 -5.91
N GLY A 199 14.17 3.29 -5.15
CA GLY A 199 14.65 2.42 -4.06
C GLY A 199 15.73 1.43 -4.48
N ASN A 200 16.38 0.83 -3.49
CA ASN A 200 17.40 -0.21 -3.68
C ASN A 200 17.12 -1.48 -2.85
N GLY A 201 15.98 -1.54 -2.17
CA GLY A 201 15.52 -2.71 -1.42
C GLY A 201 15.99 -2.76 0.03
N THR A 202 16.67 -1.73 0.54
CA THR A 202 16.97 -1.65 1.98
C THR A 202 15.79 -1.10 2.77
N ILE A 203 15.78 -1.30 4.09
CA ILE A 203 14.75 -0.74 5.00
C ILE A 203 14.64 0.80 4.84
N ASP A 204 15.78 1.48 4.69
CA ASP A 204 15.81 2.94 4.55
C ASP A 204 15.40 3.44 3.16
N LYS A 205 15.52 2.60 2.13
CA LYS A 205 15.21 2.92 0.73
C LYS A 205 14.53 1.71 0.04
N PRO A 206 13.33 1.33 0.50
CA PRO A 206 12.63 0.16 -0.04
C PRO A 206 12.27 0.41 -1.50
N PHE A 207 12.10 -0.67 -2.27
CA PHE A 207 11.61 -0.54 -3.64
C PHE A 207 10.20 0.05 -3.66
N VAL A 208 9.99 1.06 -4.51
CA VAL A 208 8.67 1.62 -4.82
C VAL A 208 8.25 1.11 -6.19
N LEU A 209 7.08 0.49 -6.24
CA LEU A 209 6.60 -0.25 -7.41
C LEU A 209 5.48 0.51 -8.12
N THR A 210 5.42 0.36 -9.44
CA THR A 210 4.30 0.79 -10.29
C THR A 210 3.92 -0.32 -11.27
N ARG A 211 2.69 -0.26 -11.80
CA ARG A 211 2.31 -1.08 -12.95
C ARG A 211 3.01 -0.60 -14.23
N GLY A 212 3.43 -1.57 -15.03
CA GLY A 212 4.12 -1.38 -16.31
C GLY A 212 3.24 -0.93 -17.44
#